data_AF-A0A7G6ZA03-F1
#
_entry.id   AF-A0A7G6ZA03-F1
#
_cell.length_a   1.000
_cell.length_b   1.000
_cell.length_c   1.000
_cell.angle_alpha   90.00
_cell.angle_beta   90.00
_cell.angle_gamma   90.00
#
_symmetry.space_group_name_H-M   'P 1'
#
loop_
_entity.id
_entity.type
_entity.pdbx_description
1 polymer ?
#
loop_
_entity_poly.entity_id
_entity_poly.type
_entity_poly.pdbx_seq_one_letter_code
_entity_poly.pdbx_strand_id
1 'polypeptide(L)'
;MSKSTPLSVQNAFNSALKNSQESATSIKEAHRIARQAIKDDPMTSDLAKRGKLDSLAYETKAKLDGLKADQASFVKGLRDKVEKEFRGDQPSDAASVVSRRDAADRARKITDKREVMEVLQDAIAGNDADFAHALGVKARNNGWVDAAEVYTGAFPDTAGSAEALDYLDANASGAGYNMFNSMTFSAPQD
;
A
#
# COMPACT_ATOMS: atom_id res chain seq x y z
N MET A 1 -12.68 14.28 9.32
CA MET A 1 -11.34 13.66 9.36
C MET A 1 -10.40 14.55 8.54
N SER A 2 -9.21 14.87 9.03
CA SER A 2 -8.23 15.64 8.24
C SER A 2 -7.79 14.81 7.04
N LYS A 3 -7.74 15.41 5.84
CA LYS A 3 -7.19 14.76 4.64
C LYS A 3 -5.74 14.36 4.89
N SER A 4 -5.32 13.23 4.30
CA SER A 4 -3.93 12.81 4.31
C SER A 4 -3.10 13.76 3.44
N THR A 5 -2.12 14.40 4.05
CA THR A 5 -1.10 15.18 3.34
C THR A 5 0.03 14.26 2.87
N PRO A 6 0.80 14.62 1.82
CA PRO A 6 1.98 13.88 1.39
C PRO A 6 2.92 13.55 2.54
N LEU A 7 3.24 14.55 3.37
CA LEU A 7 4.11 14.39 4.54
C LEU A 7 3.52 13.42 5.58
N SER A 8 2.21 13.46 5.83
CA SER A 8 1.56 12.53 6.76
C SER A 8 1.63 11.08 6.27
N VAL A 9 1.47 10.85 4.96
CA VAL A 9 1.53 9.53 4.34
C VAL A 9 2.95 9.00 4.34
N GLN A 10 3.92 9.85 3.98
CA GLN A 10 5.36 9.53 4.05
C GLN A 10 5.76 9.12 5.46
N ASN A 11 5.37 9.91 6.48
CA ASN A 11 5.69 9.60 7.87
C ASN A 11 5.04 8.29 8.31
N ALA A 12 3.75 8.09 8.02
CA ALA A 12 3.04 6.85 8.37
C ALA A 12 3.67 5.61 7.73
N PHE A 13 4.04 5.69 6.44
CA PHE A 13 4.70 4.62 5.71
C PHE A 13 6.07 4.29 6.33
N ASN A 14 6.93 5.29 6.52
CA ASN A 14 8.27 5.10 7.07
C ASN A 14 8.24 4.55 8.51
N SER A 15 7.31 5.04 9.34
CA SER A 15 7.11 4.51 10.69
C SER A 15 6.67 3.04 10.65
N ALA A 16 5.77 2.65 9.75
CA ALA A 16 5.36 1.26 9.62
C ALA A 16 6.51 0.33 9.20
N LEU A 17 7.37 0.77 8.26
CA LEU A 17 8.56 0.00 7.89
C LEU A 17 9.53 -0.15 9.06
N LYS A 18 9.80 0.94 9.77
CA LYS A 18 10.69 0.93 10.94
C LYS A 18 10.17 0.00 12.04
N ASN A 19 8.88 0.10 12.37
CA ASN A 19 8.26 -0.76 13.40
C ASN A 19 8.31 -2.24 13.01
N SER A 20 8.10 -2.54 11.72
CA SER A 20 8.20 -3.91 11.20
C SER A 20 9.64 -4.43 11.27
N GLN A 21 10.63 -3.58 10.96
CA GLN A 21 12.05 -3.92 11.10
C GLN A 21 12.43 -4.21 12.56
N GLU A 22 12.01 -3.37 13.50
CA GLU A 22 12.27 -3.54 14.93
C GLU A 22 11.63 -4.84 15.46
N SER A 23 10.38 -5.11 15.06
CA SER A 23 9.66 -6.33 15.45
C SER A 23 10.32 -7.59 14.88
N ALA A 24 10.71 -7.57 13.60
CA ALA A 24 11.44 -8.68 12.99
C ALA A 24 12.80 -8.91 13.67
N THR A 25 13.52 -7.83 14.02
CA THR A 25 14.79 -7.92 14.75
C THR A 25 14.59 -8.59 16.12
N SER A 26 13.54 -8.21 16.85
CA SER A 26 13.19 -8.84 18.13
C SER A 26 12.87 -10.33 17.98
N ILE A 27 12.09 -10.72 16.95
CA ILE A 27 11.78 -12.12 16.66
C ILE A 27 13.06 -12.93 16.37
N LYS A 28 13.97 -12.38 15.56
CA LYS A 28 15.24 -13.03 15.19
C LYS A 28 16.16 -13.20 16.40
N GLU A 29 16.20 -12.21 17.28
CA GLU A 29 17.00 -12.27 18.50
C GLU A 29 16.43 -13.31 19.50
N ALA A 30 15.11 -13.35 19.66
CA ALA A 30 14.45 -14.37 20.46
C ALA A 30 14.73 -15.79 19.92
N HIS A 31 14.71 -15.96 18.59
CA HIS A 31 15.09 -17.21 17.94
C HIS A 31 16.54 -17.61 18.29
N ARG A 32 17.49 -16.67 18.17
CA ARG A 32 18.91 -16.92 18.47
C ARG A 32 19.11 -17.40 19.91
N ILE A 33 18.47 -16.73 20.87
CA ILE A 33 18.55 -17.08 22.29
C ILE A 33 17.94 -18.46 22.54
N ALA A 34 16.73 -18.72 22.03
CA ALA A 34 16.05 -20.01 22.21
C ALA A 34 16.84 -21.17 21.59
N ARG A 35 17.42 -20.94 20.41
CA ARG A 35 18.27 -21.91 19.72
C ARG A 35 19.50 -22.29 20.53
N GLN A 36 20.19 -21.30 21.12
CA GLN A 36 21.34 -21.54 21.97
C GLN A 36 20.95 -22.36 23.21
N ALA A 37 19.83 -22.01 23.85
CA ALA A 37 19.31 -22.76 25.00
C ALA A 37 18.99 -24.23 24.66
N ILE A 38 18.45 -24.50 23.46
CA ILE A 38 18.19 -25.89 23.00
C ILE A 38 19.50 -26.65 22.79
N LYS A 39 20.53 -26.00 22.23
CA LYS A 39 21.84 -26.62 21.99
C LYS A 39 22.56 -26.94 23.31
N ASP A 40 22.48 -26.04 24.27
CA ASP A 40 23.18 -26.14 25.56
C ASP A 40 22.48 -27.05 26.57
N ASP A 41 21.24 -27.48 26.32
CA ASP A 41 20.49 -28.36 27.21
C ASP A 41 21.16 -29.76 27.31
N PRO A 42 21.72 -30.14 28.47
CA PRO A 42 22.39 -31.44 28.62
C PRO A 42 21.41 -32.59 28.82
N MET A 43 20.13 -32.32 29.12
CA MET A 43 19.11 -33.32 29.41
C MET A 43 18.29 -33.74 28.19
N THR A 44 18.50 -33.10 27.04
CA THR A 44 17.82 -33.41 25.78
C THR A 44 18.74 -34.20 24.85
N SER A 45 18.26 -35.32 24.30
CA SER A 45 19.01 -36.10 23.31
C SER A 45 19.18 -35.35 21.98
N ASP A 46 20.17 -35.72 21.18
CA ASP A 46 20.42 -35.07 19.88
C ASP A 46 19.21 -35.11 18.95
N LEU A 47 18.47 -36.22 18.95
CA LEU A 47 17.25 -36.36 18.16
C LEU A 47 16.17 -35.38 18.63
N ALA A 48 15.97 -35.27 19.95
CA ALA A 48 15.01 -34.34 20.52
C ALA A 48 15.44 -32.87 20.31
N LYS A 49 16.74 -32.56 20.32
CA LYS A 49 17.26 -31.23 19.98
C LYS A 49 16.91 -30.85 18.54
N ARG A 50 17.11 -31.77 17.57
CA ARG A 50 16.72 -31.51 16.16
C ARG A 50 15.24 -31.17 16.04
N GLY A 51 14.36 -31.98 16.63
CA GLY A 51 12.92 -31.71 16.58
C GLY A 51 12.52 -30.37 17.22
N LYS A 52 13.17 -29.99 18.33
CA LYS A 52 12.97 -28.66 18.96
C LYS A 52 13.46 -27.52 18.05
N LEU A 53 14.61 -27.68 17.38
CA LEU A 53 15.15 -26.68 16.46
C LEU A 53 14.27 -26.52 15.22
N ASP A 54 13.79 -27.61 14.64
CA ASP A 54 12.88 -27.58 13.49
C ASP A 54 11.56 -26.86 13.85
N SER A 55 11.01 -27.16 15.02
CA SER A 55 9.80 -26.50 15.53
C SER A 55 10.04 -25.00 15.75
N LEU A 56 11.18 -24.63 16.37
CA LEU A 56 11.57 -23.24 16.57
C LEU A 56 11.73 -22.48 15.25
N ALA A 57 12.35 -23.10 14.24
CA ALA A 57 12.51 -22.51 12.91
C ALA A 57 11.14 -22.29 12.25
N TYR A 58 10.25 -23.28 12.32
CA TYR A 58 8.89 -23.18 11.79
C TYR A 58 8.10 -22.04 12.45
N GLU A 59 8.07 -21.98 13.79
CA GLU A 59 7.38 -20.92 14.53
C GLU A 59 7.94 -19.53 14.24
N THR A 60 9.26 -19.41 14.13
CA THR A 60 9.92 -18.14 13.82
C THR A 60 9.53 -17.66 12.43
N LYS A 61 9.54 -18.57 11.46
CA LYS A 61 9.09 -18.27 10.10
C LYS A 61 7.62 -17.83 10.08
N ALA A 62 6.74 -18.55 10.76
CA ALA A 62 5.33 -18.19 10.85
C ALA A 62 5.11 -16.78 11.44
N LYS A 63 5.87 -16.39 12.47
CA LYS A 63 5.83 -15.04 13.05
C LYS A 63 6.30 -13.97 12.06
N LEU A 64 7.39 -14.22 11.34
CA LEU A 64 7.90 -13.29 10.32
C LEU A 64 6.95 -13.15 9.13
N ASP A 65 6.34 -14.24 8.68
CA ASP A 65 5.33 -14.23 7.61
C ASP A 65 4.06 -13.46 8.03
N GLY A 66 3.62 -13.63 9.28
CA GLY A 66 2.51 -12.86 9.85
C GLY A 66 2.83 -11.35 9.88
N LEU A 67 4.00 -10.98 10.39
CA LEU A 67 4.43 -9.58 10.43
C LEU A 67 4.54 -8.96 9.02
N LYS A 68 4.99 -9.73 8.03
CA LYS A 68 5.02 -9.30 6.62
C LYS A 68 3.61 -9.06 6.08
N ALA A 69 2.65 -9.93 6.41
CA ALA A 69 1.25 -9.78 6.01
C ALA A 69 0.60 -8.55 6.65
N ASP A 70 0.92 -8.26 7.91
CA ASP A 70 0.47 -7.06 8.62
C ASP A 70 1.02 -5.78 7.97
N GLN A 71 2.31 -5.75 7.65
CA GLN A 71 2.92 -4.62 6.94
C GLN A 71 2.25 -4.40 5.57
N ALA A 72 2.03 -5.47 4.80
CA ALA A 72 1.36 -5.38 3.50
C ALA A 72 -0.08 -4.86 3.62
N SER A 73 -0.82 -5.34 4.64
CA SER A 73 -2.19 -4.90 4.91
C SER A 73 -2.24 -3.43 5.32
N PHE A 74 -1.30 -2.97 6.13
CA PHE A 74 -1.17 -1.55 6.49
C PHE A 74 -0.91 -0.67 5.26
N VAL A 75 0.06 -1.04 4.43
CA VAL A 75 0.40 -0.28 3.22
C VAL A 75 -0.79 -0.23 2.26
N LYS A 76 -1.49 -1.35 2.09
CA LYS A 76 -2.73 -1.40 1.31
C LYS A 76 -3.81 -0.47 1.89
N GLY A 77 -4.05 -0.53 3.20
CA GLY A 77 -5.03 0.33 3.86
C GLY A 77 -4.70 1.81 3.75
N LEU A 78 -3.41 2.16 3.84
CA LEU A 78 -2.92 3.52 3.63
C LEU A 78 -3.19 3.97 2.18
N ARG A 79 -2.88 3.12 1.19
CA ARG A 79 -3.20 3.38 -0.21
C ARG A 79 -4.69 3.56 -0.45
N ASP A 80 -5.52 2.62 0.01
CA ASP A 80 -6.98 2.65 -0.15
C ASP A 80 -7.58 3.95 0.43
N LYS A 81 -7.05 4.41 1.57
CA LYS A 81 -7.43 5.69 2.18
C LYS A 81 -7.09 6.87 1.27
N VAL A 82 -5.86 6.96 0.78
CA VAL A 82 -5.43 8.08 -0.08
C VAL A 82 -6.14 8.05 -1.43
N GLU A 83 -6.38 6.88 -2.01
CA GLU A 83 -7.17 6.74 -3.23
C GLU A 83 -8.62 7.23 -3.05
N LYS A 84 -9.22 6.96 -1.88
CA LYS A 84 -10.54 7.49 -1.55
C LYS A 84 -10.54 9.02 -1.48
N GLU A 85 -9.50 9.62 -0.91
CA GLU A 85 -9.37 11.08 -0.85
C GLU A 85 -9.07 11.71 -2.22
N PHE A 86 -8.28 11.02 -3.06
CA PHE A 86 -7.99 11.44 -4.43
C PHE A 86 -9.23 11.47 -5.32
N ARG A 87 -10.22 10.60 -5.06
CA ARG A 87 -11.53 10.62 -5.71
C ARG A 87 -12.40 11.82 -5.34
N GLY A 88 -11.98 12.66 -4.40
CA GLY A 88 -12.72 13.83 -3.95
C GLY A 88 -13.90 13.50 -3.03
N ASP A 89 -14.76 14.48 -2.81
CA ASP A 89 -16.01 14.28 -2.07
C ASP A 89 -16.99 13.48 -2.93
N GLN A 90 -17.56 12.42 -2.36
CA GLN A 90 -18.38 11.46 -3.08
C GLN A 90 -19.61 11.17 -2.22
N PRO A 91 -20.73 11.89 -2.45
CA PRO A 91 -21.94 11.77 -1.63
C PRO A 91 -22.43 10.31 -1.54
N SER A 92 -22.90 9.90 -0.36
CA SER A 92 -23.24 8.49 -0.10
C SER A 92 -24.70 8.12 -0.42
N ASP A 93 -25.50 9.06 -0.91
CA ASP A 93 -26.88 8.78 -1.28
C ASP A 93 -26.96 7.85 -2.50
N ALA A 94 -28.08 7.13 -2.61
CA ALA A 94 -28.25 6.09 -3.63
C ALA A 94 -28.15 6.65 -5.07
N ALA A 95 -28.59 7.88 -5.31
CA ALA A 95 -28.53 8.49 -6.64
C ALA A 95 -27.08 8.80 -7.03
N SER A 96 -26.30 9.40 -6.12
CA SER A 96 -24.88 9.67 -6.33
C SER A 96 -24.07 8.38 -6.52
N VAL A 97 -24.40 7.28 -5.83
CA VAL A 97 -23.76 5.98 -6.06
C VAL A 97 -23.99 5.47 -7.49
N VAL A 98 -25.23 5.60 -8.01
CA VAL A 98 -25.56 5.17 -9.38
C VAL A 98 -24.86 6.05 -10.41
N SER A 99 -24.87 7.38 -10.21
CA SER A 99 -24.18 8.34 -11.08
C SER A 99 -22.69 8.02 -11.21
N ARG A 100 -22.00 7.83 -10.09
CA ARG A 100 -20.58 7.44 -10.09
C ARG A 100 -20.31 6.11 -10.76
N ARG A 101 -21.21 5.13 -10.62
CA ARG A 101 -21.06 3.84 -11.29
C ARG A 101 -21.14 4.02 -12.79
N ASP A 102 -22.12 4.78 -13.28
CA ASP A 102 -22.26 5.09 -14.70
C ASP A 102 -21.04 5.86 -15.23
N ALA A 103 -20.60 6.89 -14.51
CA ALA A 103 -19.39 7.64 -14.82
C ALA A 103 -18.14 6.72 -14.92
N ALA A 104 -17.97 5.80 -13.97
CA ALA A 104 -16.88 4.83 -14.01
C ALA A 104 -17.00 3.85 -15.19
N ASP A 105 -18.20 3.36 -15.49
CA ASP A 105 -18.45 2.47 -16.63
C ASP A 105 -18.19 3.17 -17.97
N ARG A 106 -18.56 4.46 -18.09
CA ARG A 106 -18.24 5.32 -19.24
C ARG A 106 -16.73 5.54 -19.36
N ALA A 107 -16.06 5.92 -18.27
CA ALA A 107 -14.62 6.16 -18.27
C ALA A 107 -13.86 4.89 -18.68
N ARG A 108 -14.29 3.70 -18.26
CA ARG A 108 -13.67 2.43 -18.64
C ARG A 108 -13.65 2.16 -20.15
N LYS A 109 -14.62 2.67 -20.90
CA LYS A 109 -14.70 2.47 -22.37
C LYS A 109 -13.67 3.28 -23.16
N ILE A 110 -13.17 4.37 -22.59
CA ILE A 110 -12.21 5.25 -23.25
C ILE A 110 -10.81 4.64 -23.15
N THR A 111 -10.18 4.26 -24.26
CA THR A 111 -8.86 3.60 -24.23
C THR A 111 -7.71 4.51 -24.64
N ASP A 112 -8.00 5.60 -25.35
CA ASP A 112 -7.00 6.50 -25.90
C ASP A 112 -6.69 7.67 -24.94
N LYS A 113 -5.40 7.99 -24.79
CA LYS A 113 -4.94 9.06 -23.90
C LYS A 113 -5.48 10.45 -24.33
N ARG A 114 -5.57 10.74 -25.62
CA ARG A 114 -6.04 12.04 -26.13
C ARG A 114 -7.55 12.18 -25.93
N GLU A 115 -8.30 11.12 -26.22
CA GLU A 115 -9.75 11.08 -25.98
C GLU A 115 -10.07 11.36 -24.49
N VAL A 116 -9.31 10.78 -23.55
CA VAL A 116 -9.49 11.04 -22.11
C VAL A 116 -9.31 12.50 -21.77
N MET A 117 -8.30 13.15 -22.37
CA MET A 117 -8.02 14.56 -22.14
C MET A 117 -9.19 15.44 -22.60
N GLU A 118 -9.66 15.22 -23.82
CA GLU A 118 -10.78 15.98 -24.41
C GLU A 118 -12.05 15.80 -23.56
N VAL A 119 -12.40 14.55 -23.25
CA VAL A 119 -13.59 14.23 -22.46
C VAL A 119 -13.48 14.76 -21.02
N LEU A 120 -12.28 14.77 -20.43
CA LEU A 120 -12.05 15.34 -19.10
C LEU A 120 -12.27 16.86 -19.09
N GLN A 121 -11.74 17.57 -20.10
CA GLN A 121 -11.93 19.02 -20.22
C GLN A 121 -13.41 19.37 -20.41
N ASP A 122 -14.11 18.60 -21.24
CA ASP A 122 -15.56 18.76 -21.44
C ASP A 122 -16.34 18.49 -20.14
N ALA A 123 -15.99 17.44 -19.39
CA ALA A 123 -16.62 17.14 -18.11
C ALA A 123 -16.40 18.27 -17.08
N ILE A 124 -15.19 18.82 -17.02
CA ILE A 124 -14.86 19.98 -16.15
C ILE A 124 -15.67 21.20 -16.58
N ALA A 125 -15.69 21.54 -17.87
CA ALA A 125 -16.44 22.68 -18.39
C ALA A 125 -17.96 22.54 -18.17
N GLY A 126 -18.46 21.30 -18.24
CA GLY A 126 -19.87 20.95 -18.03
C GLY A 126 -20.29 20.78 -16.56
N ASN A 127 -19.36 20.93 -15.60
CA ASN A 127 -19.58 20.63 -14.17
C ASN A 127 -20.02 19.17 -13.88
N ASP A 128 -19.62 18.21 -14.73
CA ASP A 128 -19.82 16.77 -14.49
C ASP A 128 -18.69 16.22 -13.61
N ALA A 129 -18.75 16.53 -12.31
CA ALA A 129 -17.72 16.16 -11.34
C ALA A 129 -17.55 14.64 -11.22
N ASP A 130 -18.64 13.86 -11.24
CA ASP A 130 -18.57 12.40 -11.14
C ASP A 130 -17.77 11.80 -12.30
N PHE A 131 -17.99 12.29 -13.52
CA PHE A 131 -17.25 11.83 -14.69
C PHE A 131 -15.80 12.33 -14.70
N ALA A 132 -15.56 13.59 -14.31
CA ALA A 132 -14.21 14.13 -14.17
C ALA A 132 -13.38 13.33 -13.13
N HIS A 133 -13.95 12.98 -11.98
CA HIS A 133 -13.31 12.12 -10.97
C HIS A 133 -13.00 10.73 -11.53
N ALA A 134 -13.93 10.10 -12.24
CA ALA A 134 -13.71 8.80 -12.86
C ALA A 134 -12.57 8.82 -13.90
N LEU A 135 -12.50 9.88 -14.71
CA LEU A 135 -11.44 10.08 -15.70
C LEU A 135 -10.09 10.39 -15.04
N GLY A 136 -10.05 11.21 -13.99
CA GLY A 136 -8.84 11.50 -13.22
C GLY A 136 -8.22 10.24 -12.59
N VAL A 137 -9.05 9.39 -11.96
CA VAL A 137 -8.62 8.09 -11.44
C VAL A 137 -8.09 7.18 -12.55
N LYS A 138 -8.81 7.12 -13.67
CA LYS A 138 -8.38 6.30 -14.80
C LYS A 138 -7.06 6.80 -15.40
N ALA A 139 -6.90 8.10 -15.57
CA ALA A 139 -5.69 8.73 -16.06
C ALA A 139 -4.49 8.38 -15.19
N ARG A 140 -4.64 8.50 -13.87
CA ARG A 140 -3.60 8.08 -12.92
C ARG A 140 -3.25 6.60 -13.07
N ASN A 141 -4.24 5.72 -13.07
CA ASN A 141 -4.02 4.26 -13.14
C ASN A 141 -3.36 3.80 -14.45
N ASN A 142 -3.47 4.58 -15.53
CA ASN A 142 -2.85 4.28 -16.83
C ASN A 142 -1.57 5.10 -17.10
N GLY A 143 -1.10 5.92 -16.14
CA GLY A 143 0.08 6.77 -16.33
C GLY A 143 -0.13 7.90 -17.34
N TRP A 144 -1.36 8.36 -17.56
CA TRP A 144 -1.68 9.49 -18.42
C TRP A 144 -1.48 10.81 -17.68
N VAL A 145 -0.20 11.14 -17.45
CA VAL A 145 0.25 12.26 -16.60
C VAL A 145 -0.48 13.57 -16.92
N ASP A 146 -0.49 14.01 -18.18
CA ASP A 146 -1.15 15.27 -18.58
C ASP A 146 -2.63 15.33 -18.13
N ALA A 147 -3.38 14.22 -18.28
CA ALA A 147 -4.79 14.19 -17.90
C ALA A 147 -4.96 14.17 -16.38
N ALA A 148 -4.06 13.50 -15.66
CA ALA A 148 -4.03 13.55 -14.20
C ALA A 148 -3.70 14.96 -13.69
N GLU A 149 -2.79 15.69 -14.35
CA GLU A 149 -2.45 17.09 -14.03
C GLU A 149 -3.61 18.06 -14.29
N VAL A 150 -4.31 17.91 -15.43
CA VAL A 150 -5.51 18.71 -15.71
C VAL A 150 -6.58 18.46 -14.66
N TYR A 151 -6.78 17.20 -14.27
CA TYR A 151 -7.69 16.84 -13.19
C TYR A 151 -7.30 17.47 -11.85
N THR A 152 -6.05 17.33 -11.39
CA THR A 152 -5.63 17.90 -10.10
C THR A 152 -5.61 19.43 -10.11
N GLY A 153 -5.41 20.06 -11.27
CA GLY A 153 -5.55 21.50 -11.46
C GLY A 153 -7.00 21.98 -11.31
N ALA A 154 -7.97 21.20 -11.82
CA ALA A 154 -9.39 21.50 -11.67
C ALA A 154 -9.94 21.16 -10.27
N PHE A 155 -9.35 20.18 -9.58
CA PHE A 155 -9.70 19.78 -8.22
C PHE A 155 -8.48 19.87 -7.29
N PRO A 156 -8.04 21.09 -6.89
CA PRO A 156 -6.82 21.31 -6.08
C PRO A 156 -6.80 20.51 -4.77
N ASP A 157 -7.99 20.27 -4.23
CA ASP A 157 -8.27 19.48 -3.06
C ASP A 157 -7.83 18.00 -3.14
N THR A 158 -7.48 17.52 -4.33
CA THR A 158 -7.00 16.16 -4.64
C THR A 158 -5.51 16.10 -4.93
N ALA A 159 -4.84 17.25 -5.15
CA ALA A 159 -3.43 17.32 -5.52
C ALA A 159 -2.52 16.69 -4.46
N GLY A 160 -2.77 16.96 -3.18
CA GLY A 160 -2.03 16.33 -2.09
C GLY A 160 -2.19 14.81 -2.02
N SER A 161 -3.37 14.28 -2.38
CA SER A 161 -3.60 12.84 -2.47
C SER A 161 -2.89 12.23 -3.68
N ALA A 162 -2.79 12.97 -4.80
CA ALA A 162 -2.03 12.54 -5.97
C ALA A 162 -0.55 12.35 -5.65
N GLU A 163 0.08 13.36 -5.05
CA GLU A 163 1.48 13.32 -4.62
C GLU A 163 1.73 12.21 -3.58
N ALA A 164 0.80 12.04 -2.63
CA ALA A 164 0.88 10.96 -1.65
C ALA A 164 0.82 9.57 -2.30
N LEU A 165 -0.03 9.38 -3.33
CA LEU A 165 -0.08 8.13 -4.07
C LEU A 165 1.20 7.92 -4.89
N ASP A 166 1.77 8.97 -5.49
CA ASP A 166 3.04 8.87 -6.22
C ASP A 166 4.17 8.40 -5.31
N TYR A 167 4.21 8.93 -4.08
CA TYR A 167 5.14 8.47 -3.06
C TYR A 167 4.95 6.99 -2.73
N LEU A 168 3.70 6.53 -2.53
CA LEU A 168 3.42 5.12 -2.26
C LEU A 168 3.78 4.23 -3.45
N ASP A 169 3.44 4.61 -4.68
CA ASP A 169 3.77 3.86 -5.89
C ASP A 169 5.29 3.69 -6.05
N ALA A 170 6.06 4.76 -5.80
CA ALA A 170 7.52 4.72 -5.87
C ALA A 170 8.15 3.85 -4.76
N ASN A 171 7.56 3.84 -3.55
CA ASN A 171 8.21 3.26 -2.36
C ASN A 171 7.62 1.92 -1.89
N ALA A 172 6.43 1.51 -2.36
CA ALA A 172 5.74 0.31 -1.90
C ALA A 172 5.72 -0.85 -2.92
N SER A 173 6.25 -0.63 -4.14
CA SER A 173 6.30 -1.66 -5.20
C SER A 173 7.67 -1.83 -5.86
N GLY A 174 8.63 -0.95 -5.56
CA GLY A 174 9.95 -0.95 -6.19
C GLY A 174 10.92 -2.01 -5.67
N ALA A 175 12.06 -2.14 -6.36
CA ALA A 175 13.13 -3.07 -5.99
C ALA A 175 13.64 -2.83 -4.55
N GLY A 176 13.74 -1.58 -4.11
CA GLY A 176 14.15 -1.23 -2.75
C GLY A 176 13.21 -1.78 -1.67
N TYR A 177 11.89 -1.71 -1.90
CA TYR A 177 10.89 -2.28 -1.00
C TYR A 177 10.98 -3.80 -0.93
N ASN A 178 11.13 -4.46 -2.08
CA ASN A 178 11.28 -5.91 -2.16
C ASN A 178 12.56 -6.38 -1.45
N MET A 179 13.66 -5.65 -1.61
CA MET A 179 14.93 -5.91 -0.92
C MET A 179 14.81 -5.67 0.58
N PHE A 180 14.17 -4.57 1.00
CA PHE A 180 13.88 -4.33 2.42
C PHE A 180 13.08 -5.49 3.02
N ASN A 181 12.00 -5.93 2.35
CA ASN A 181 11.19 -7.03 2.83
C ASN A 181 11.94 -8.36 2.87
N SER A 182 12.80 -8.65 1.88
CA SER A 182 13.57 -9.90 1.87
C SER A 182 14.59 -9.92 3.01
N MET A 183 15.23 -8.80 3.31
CA MET A 183 16.15 -8.67 4.44
C MET A 183 15.42 -8.74 5.78
N THR A 184 14.35 -7.97 5.94
CA THR A 184 13.60 -7.88 7.20
C THR A 184 12.96 -9.21 7.57
N PHE A 185 12.26 -9.86 6.62
CA PHE A 185 11.46 -11.06 6.89
C PHE A 185 12.13 -12.38 6.54
N SER A 186 13.41 -12.37 6.15
CA SER A 186 14.18 -13.61 6.02
C SER A 186 14.27 -14.34 7.35
N ALA A 187 14.11 -15.66 7.31
CA ALA A 187 14.37 -16.50 8.48
C ALA A 187 15.87 -16.38 8.86
N PRO A 188 16.21 -16.43 10.17
CA PRO A 188 17.60 -16.55 10.61
C PRO A 188 18.27 -17.75 9.94
N GLN A 189 19.54 -17.59 9.55
CA GLN A 189 20.31 -18.73 9.05
C GLN A 189 20.76 -19.64 10.20
N ASP A 190 20.85 -20.92 9.88
CA ASP A 190 21.33 -21.97 10.78
C ASP A 190 22.85 -21.95 10.99
#